data_AF-A0A3E0KB61-F1
#
_entry.id   AF-A0A3E0KB61-F1
#
_cell.length_a   1.000
_cell.length_b   1.000
_cell.length_c   1.000
_cell.angle_alpha   90.00
_cell.angle_beta   90.00
_cell.angle_gamma   90.00
#
_symmetry.space_group_name_H-M   'P 1'
#
loop_
_entity.id
_entity.type
_entity.pdbx_description
1 polymer ?
#
loop_
_entity_poly.entity_id
_entity_poly.type
_entity_poly.pdbx_seq_one_letter_code
_entity_poly.pdbx_strand_id
1 'polypeptide(L)' 'MYRSQALLRLGRQAFQRSDGLSYLQALDYLQEMIAVAAMTEDAREGTTAFVERRQPHWRGR' A
#
# COMPACT_ATOMS: atom_id res chain seq x y z
N MET A 1 -15.98 -5.21 2.50
CA MET A 1 -15.08 -4.04 2.66
C MET A 1 -14.29 -3.87 1.37
N TYR A 2 -14.49 -2.78 0.62
CA TYR A 2 -13.90 -2.62 -0.72
C TYR A 2 -12.38 -2.31 -0.74
N ARG A 3 -11.74 -2.18 0.43
CA ARG A 3 -10.34 -1.72 0.56
C ARG A 3 -9.64 -2.47 1.70
N SER A 4 -8.39 -2.89 1.50
CA SER A 4 -7.55 -3.49 2.56
C SER A 4 -7.24 -2.45 3.66
N GLN A 5 -7.51 -2.81 4.92
CA GLN A 5 -7.14 -1.97 6.06
C GLN A 5 -5.63 -1.90 6.29
N ALA A 6 -4.90 -2.96 5.97
CA ALA A 6 -3.44 -2.99 6.13
C ALA A 6 -2.78 -2.01 5.16
N LEU A 7 -3.18 -2.05 3.88
CA LEU A 7 -2.68 -1.11 2.86
C LEU A 7 -3.07 0.34 3.17
N LEU A 8 -4.31 0.59 3.61
CA LEU A 8 -4.74 1.95 4.01
C LEU A 8 -3.94 2.49 5.19
N ARG A 9 -3.64 1.64 6.18
CA ARG A 9 -2.82 2.02 7.33
C ARG A 9 -1.37 2.29 6.92
N LEU A 10 -0.80 1.44 6.08
CA LEU A 10 0.57 1.58 5.57
C LEU A 10 0.73 2.88 4.76
N GLY A 11 -0.16 3.12 3.80
CA GLY A 11 -0.12 4.34 2.98
C GLY A 11 -0.29 5.62 3.82
N ARG A 12 -1.18 5.60 4.82
CA ARG A 12 -1.34 6.74 5.74
C ARG A 12 -0.07 7.02 6.55
N GLN A 13 0.56 5.98 7.10
CA GLN A 13 1.80 6.15 7.85
C GLN A 13 2.94 6.67 6.98
N ALA A 14 3.08 6.14 5.76
CA ALA A 14 4.08 6.63 4.81
C ALA A 14 3.84 8.12 4.48
N PHE A 15 2.60 8.50 4.18
CA PHE A 15 2.26 9.89 3.91
C PHE A 15 2.58 10.81 5.10
N GLN A 16 2.17 10.43 6.32
CA GLN A 16 2.43 11.22 7.53
C GLN A 16 3.93 11.37 7.82
N ARG A 17 4.73 10.35 7.54
CA ARG A 17 6.19 10.40 7.73
C ARG A 17 6.88 11.26 6.68
N SER A 18 6.35 11.33 5.47
CA SER A 18 6.94 12.15 4.40
C SER A 18 6.85 13.66 4.66
N ASP A 19 5.91 14.11 5.51
CA ASP A 19 5.69 15.53 5.82
C ASP A 19 6.91 16.21 6.49
N GLY A 20 7.74 15.43 7.19
CA GLY A 20 8.97 15.92 7.83
C GLY A 20 10.21 15.90 6.93
N LEU A 21 10.09 15.45 5.68
CA LEU A 21 11.23 15.26 4.77
C LEU A 21 11.30 16.40 3.73
N SER A 22 12.51 16.68 3.25
CA SER A 22 12.64 17.51 2.04
C SER A 22 12.01 16.81 0.83
N TYR A 23 11.68 17.56 -0.22
CA TYR A 23 10.99 17.01 -1.40
C TYR A 23 11.66 15.76 -2.00
N LEU A 24 12.98 15.79 -2.21
CA LEU A 24 13.69 14.65 -2.78
C LEU A 24 13.73 13.46 -1.81
N GLN A 25 13.94 13.71 -0.52
CA GLN A 25 13.90 12.65 0.50
C GLN A 25 12.51 12.02 0.63
N ALA A 26 11.45 12.84 0.52
CA ALA A 26 10.07 12.36 0.53
C ALA A 26 9.79 11.47 -0.68
N LEU A 27 10.28 11.84 -1.87
CA LEU A 27 10.15 11.01 -3.08
C LEU A 27 10.85 9.66 -2.92
N ASP A 28 12.12 9.67 -2.51
CA ASP A 28 12.89 8.44 -2.30
C ASP A 28 12.21 7.52 -1.27
N TYR A 29 11.80 8.10 -0.13
CA TYR A 29 11.11 7.37 0.92
C TYR A 29 9.78 6.76 0.44
N LEU A 30 8.95 7.54 -0.26
CA LEU A 30 7.67 7.05 -0.76
C LEU A 30 7.85 5.96 -1.82
N GLN A 31 8.89 6.04 -2.65
CA GLN A 31 9.23 4.99 -3.61
C GLN A 31 9.53 3.66 -2.90
N GLU A 32 10.30 3.68 -1.82
CA GLU A 32 10.57 2.49 -1.00
C GLU A 32 9.28 1.94 -0.37
N MET A 33 8.41 2.82 0.14
CA MET A 33 7.15 2.40 0.76
C MET A 33 6.18 1.76 -0.25
N ILE A 34 6.21 2.16 -1.52
CA ILE A 34 5.46 1.49 -2.59
C ILE A 34 5.97 0.06 -2.77
N ALA A 35 7.29 -0.16 -2.78
CA ALA A 35 7.87 -1.50 -2.88
C ALA A 35 7.45 -2.38 -1.69
N VAL A 36 7.47 -1.83 -0.47
CA VAL A 36 6.98 -2.54 0.73
C VAL A 36 5.50 -2.88 0.61
N ALA A 37 4.66 -1.93 0.18
CA ALA A 37 3.24 -2.16 -0.03
C ALA A 37 2.98 -3.29 -1.04
N ALA A 38 3.74 -3.32 -2.13
CA ALA A 38 3.60 -4.31 -3.20
C ALA A 38 3.95 -5.74 -2.76
N MET A 39 4.77 -5.90 -1.70
CA MET A 39 5.14 -7.21 -1.15
C MET A 39 4.09 -7.80 -0.20
N THR A 40 3.03 -7.05 0.16
CA THR A 40 1.97 -7.54 1.05
C THR A 40 1.09 -8.60 0.39
N GLU A 41 0.50 -9.48 1.19
CA GLU A 41 -0.44 -10.49 0.67
C GLU A 41 -1.71 -9.84 0.13
N ASP A 42 -2.18 -8.79 0.81
CA ASP A 42 -3.31 -7.98 0.36
C ASP A 42 -2.99 -7.26 -0.96
N ALA A 43 -1.76 -6.80 -1.22
CA ALA A 43 -1.44 -6.25 -2.54
C ALA A 43 -1.53 -7.30 -3.64
N ARG A 44 -0.99 -8.50 -3.40
CA ARG A 44 -1.08 -9.62 -4.34
C ARG A 44 -2.53 -10.08 -4.56
N GLU A 45 -3.34 -10.12 -3.52
CA GLU A 45 -4.76 -10.47 -3.61
C GLU A 45 -5.55 -9.40 -4.37
N GLY A 46 -5.26 -8.12 -4.12
CA GLY A 46 -5.91 -7.02 -4.83
C GLY A 46 -5.65 -7.06 -6.34
N THR A 47 -4.41 -7.32 -6.75
CA THR A 47 -4.06 -7.47 -8.17
C THR A 47 -4.71 -8.72 -8.78
N THR A 48 -4.67 -9.85 -8.07
CA THR A 48 -5.28 -11.12 -8.52
C THR A 48 -6.80 -10.96 -8.70
N ALA A 49 -7.49 -10.43 -7.68
CA ALA A 49 -8.94 -10.23 -7.71
C ALA A 49 -9.37 -9.25 -8.82
N PHE A 50 -8.56 -8.21 -9.08
CA PHE A 50 -8.81 -7.27 -10.18
C PHE A 50 -8.72 -7.96 -11.55
N VAL A 51 -7.66 -8.76 -11.78
CA VAL A 51 -7.49 -9.53 -13.02
C VAL A 51 -8.64 -10.54 -13.21
N GLU A 52 -9.03 -11.22 -12.14
CA GLU A 52 -10.11 -12.22 -12.13
C GLU A 52 -11.53 -11.61 -12.10
N ARG A 53 -11.66 -10.28 -12.02
CA ARG A 53 -12.94 -9.53 -11.94
C ARG A 53 -13.86 -10.00 -10.80
N ARG A 54 -13.26 -10.40 -9.67
CA ARG A 54 -13.99 -10.80 -8.45
C ARG A 54 -13.74 -9.81 -7.32
N GLN A 55 -14.50 -9.95 -6.24
CA GLN A 55 -14.19 -9.20 -5.03
C GLN A 55 -12.93 -9.77 -4.35
N PRO A 56 -12.05 -8.91 -3.81
CA PRO A 56 -10.87 -9.33 -3.06
C PRO A 56 -11.23 -9.82 -1.65
N HIS A 57 -10.48 -10.81 -1.18
CA HIS A 57 -10.56 -11.36 0.18
C HIS A 57 -9.38 -10.89 1.02
N TRP A 58 -9.54 -9.74 1.68
CA TRP A 58 -8.49 -9.15 2.51
C TRP A 58 -8.20 -9.96 3.76
N ARG A 59 -6.92 -10.20 4.05
CA ARG A 59 -6.42 -10.86 5.27
C ARG A 59 -5.76 -9.88 6.24
N GLY A 60 -5.52 -8.65 5.80
CA GLY A 60 -4.94 -7.59 6.62
C GLY A 60 -3.43 -7.73 6.80
N ARG A 61 -2.73 -8.29 5.80
CA ARG A 61 -1.28 -8.54 5.81
C ARG A 61 -0.65 -8.24 4.47
#